data_AF-A0A7Y5VC60-F1
#
_entry.id   AF-A0A7Y5VC60-F1
#
_cell.length_a   1.000
_cell.length_b   1.000
_cell.length_c   1.000
_cell.angle_alpha   90.00
_cell.angle_beta   90.00
_cell.angle_gamma   90.00
#
_symmetry.space_group_name_H-M   'P 1'
#
loop_
_entity.id
_entity.type
_entity.pdbx_description
1 polymer ?
#
loop_
_entity_poly.entity_id
_entity_poly.type
_entity_poly.pdbx_seq_one_letter_code
_entity_poly.pdbx_strand_id
1 'polypeptide(L)'
;MRPQGVTRPARAGLSSSVQPTDAALVQRVLEGDVEAFAGLVDRHHERCLRIATRLLGSSEDAEEAVQDAIIRAYRALGRYEEREQFAPWLTRILVNRCRT
;
A
#
# COMPACT_ATOMS: atom_id res chain seq x y z
N MET A 1 -17.72 10.53 26.32
CA MET A 1 -17.56 11.53 25.26
C MET A 1 -16.07 11.69 24.96
N ARG A 2 -15.60 11.23 23.80
CA ARG A 2 -14.23 11.47 23.33
C ARG A 2 -14.29 12.44 22.13
N PRO A 3 -13.59 13.58 22.18
CA PRO A 3 -13.53 14.53 21.07
C PRO A 3 -12.55 14.03 20.00
N GLN A 4 -13.02 13.82 18.78
CA GLN A 4 -12.15 13.57 17.62
C GLN A 4 -12.00 14.88 16.84
N GLY A 5 -11.09 15.74 17.31
CA GLY A 5 -10.60 16.88 16.53
C GLY A 5 -9.46 16.41 15.64
N VAL A 6 -9.74 16.11 14.38
CA VAL A 6 -8.70 15.87 13.37
C VAL A 6 -8.15 17.21 12.90
N THR A 7 -7.07 17.64 13.54
CA THR A 7 -6.25 18.76 13.08
C THR A 7 -5.61 18.37 11.75
N ARG A 8 -6.02 19.02 10.66
CA ARG A 8 -5.28 19.04 9.39
C ARG A 8 -4.06 19.95 9.57
N PRO A 9 -2.81 19.46 9.51
CA PRO A 9 -1.68 20.35 9.35
C PRO A 9 -1.59 20.84 7.90
N ALA A 10 -1.18 22.10 7.80
CA ALA A 10 -1.06 22.89 6.59
C ALA A 10 0.04 22.38 5.64
N ARG A 11 -0.08 22.79 4.37
CA ARG A 11 0.93 22.62 3.32
C ARG A 11 2.23 23.36 3.72
N ALA A 12 3.31 22.61 3.93
CA ALA A 12 4.70 23.08 3.86
C ALA A 12 5.34 22.32 2.68
N GLY A 13 5.92 22.96 1.66
CA GLY A 13 7.15 23.75 1.74
C GLY A 13 8.29 22.89 1.19
N LEU A 14 8.89 23.30 0.07
CA LEU A 14 9.92 22.58 -0.68
C LEU A 14 11.07 22.10 0.25
N SER A 15 11.14 20.80 0.47
CA SER A 15 12.34 20.12 0.95
C SER A 15 12.63 19.00 -0.03
N SER A 16 13.90 18.76 -0.35
CA SER A 16 14.31 17.52 -1.00
C SER A 16 14.04 16.38 -0.01
N SER A 17 12.78 15.99 0.13
CA SER A 17 12.35 14.93 1.01
C SER A 17 12.89 13.65 0.39
N VAL A 18 13.89 13.06 1.03
CA VAL A 18 14.23 11.65 0.81
C VAL A 18 12.92 10.89 1.05
N GLN A 19 12.23 10.56 -0.03
CA GLN A 19 11.02 9.77 0.06
C GLN A 19 11.45 8.44 0.68
N PRO A 20 10.89 8.06 1.83
CA PRO A 20 11.31 6.83 2.49
C PRO A 20 11.15 5.67 1.50
N THR A 21 12.17 4.82 1.47
CA THR A 21 12.15 3.61 0.64
C THR A 21 11.02 2.70 1.10
N ASP A 22 10.59 1.81 0.22
CA ASP A 22 9.54 0.84 0.57
C ASP A 22 9.95 0.03 1.81
N ALA A 23 11.23 -0.37 1.90
CA ALA A 23 11.77 -1.05 3.06
C ALA A 23 11.66 -0.23 4.36
N ALA A 24 11.93 1.08 4.31
CA ALA A 24 11.81 1.96 5.47
C ALA A 24 10.35 2.13 5.92
N LEU A 25 9.41 2.22 4.97
CA LEU A 25 7.99 2.26 5.30
C LEU A 25 7.52 0.93 5.90
N VAL A 26 7.94 -0.22 5.34
CA VAL A 26 7.62 -1.54 5.89
C VAL A 26 8.14 -1.67 7.32
N GLN A 27 9.33 -1.15 7.63
CA GLN A 27 9.84 -1.12 9.00
C GLN A 27 8.93 -0.38 9.96
N ARG A 28 8.53 0.83 9.62
CA ARG A 28 7.64 1.61 10.47
C ARG A 28 6.31 0.88 10.70
N VAL A 29 5.76 0.22 9.69
CA VAL A 29 4.54 -0.59 9.85
C VAL A 29 4.74 -1.74 10.83
N LEU A 30 5.89 -2.42 10.79
CA LEU A 30 6.22 -3.48 11.75
C LEU A 30 6.45 -2.93 13.18
N GLU A 31 6.89 -1.69 13.31
CA GLU A 31 7.01 -0.97 14.59
C GLU A 31 5.66 -0.47 15.12
N GLY A 32 4.56 -0.64 14.36
CA GLY A 32 3.20 -0.28 14.75
C GLY A 32 2.68 1.03 14.15
N ASP A 33 3.45 1.68 13.28
CA ASP A 33 3.03 2.87 12.55
C ASP A 33 2.16 2.48 11.34
N VAL A 34 0.84 2.44 11.58
CA VAL A 34 -0.15 2.11 10.55
C VAL A 34 -0.21 3.17 9.43
N GLU A 35 0.14 4.42 9.71
CA GLU A 35 0.15 5.48 8.69
C GLU A 35 1.26 5.26 7.65
N ALA A 36 2.37 4.63 8.04
CA ALA A 36 3.42 4.24 7.10
C ALA A 36 2.91 3.25 6.03
N PHE A 37 1.90 2.44 6.35
CA PHE A 37 1.30 1.53 5.38
C PHE A 37 0.49 2.30 4.33
N ALA A 38 -0.18 3.38 4.71
CA ALA A 38 -0.90 4.23 3.76
C ALA A 38 0.05 4.81 2.71
N GLY A 39 1.28 5.18 3.10
CA GLY A 39 2.31 5.63 2.16
C GLY A 39 2.76 4.56 1.16
N LEU A 40 2.84 3.29 1.58
CA LEU A 40 3.09 2.17 0.67
C LEU A 40 1.92 1.95 -0.28
N VAL A 41 0.70 2.00 0.24
CA VAL A 41 -0.53 1.83 -0.55
C VAL A 41 -0.64 2.91 -1.60
N ASP A 42 -0.52 4.19 -1.24
CA ASP A 42 -0.62 5.31 -2.18
C ASP A 42 0.38 5.17 -3.34
N ARG A 43 1.63 4.79 -3.03
CA ARG A 43 2.70 4.59 -4.01
C ARG A 43 2.41 3.44 -4.99
N HIS A 44 1.82 2.35 -4.51
CA HIS A 44 1.64 1.13 -5.32
C HIS A 44 0.23 0.95 -5.89
N HIS A 45 -0.75 1.64 -5.35
CA HIS A 45 -2.17 1.51 -5.71
C HIS A 45 -2.39 1.75 -7.21
N GLU A 46 -1.90 2.87 -7.74
CA GLU A 46 -2.08 3.21 -9.14
C GLU A 46 -1.44 2.19 -10.09
N ARG A 47 -0.25 1.68 -9.72
CA ARG A 47 0.43 0.63 -10.48
C ARG A 47 -0.34 -0.69 -10.43
N CYS A 48 -0.81 -1.08 -9.26
CA CYS A 48 -1.60 -2.29 -9.06
C CYS A 48 -2.92 -2.22 -9.83
N LEU A 49 -3.62 -1.08 -9.77
CA LEU A 49 -4.85 -0.86 -10.52
C LEU A 49 -4.63 -1.02 -12.02
N ARG A 50 -3.60 -0.37 -12.59
CA ARG A 50 -3.25 -0.54 -14.01
C ARG A 50 -2.98 -2.00 -14.40
N ILE A 51 -2.35 -2.77 -13.52
CA ILE A 51 -2.09 -4.20 -13.77
C ILE A 51 -3.40 -4.99 -13.71
N ALA A 52 -4.20 -4.80 -12.67
CA ALA A 52 -5.46 -5.51 -12.47
C ALA A 52 -6.47 -5.20 -13.59
N THR A 53 -6.60 -3.94 -14.01
CA THR A 53 -7.48 -3.55 -15.13
C THR A 53 -7.07 -4.25 -16.43
N ARG A 54 -5.76 -4.43 -16.68
CA ARG A 54 -5.27 -5.16 -17.85
C ARG A 54 -5.55 -6.67 -17.79
N LEU A 55 -5.62 -7.24 -16.58
CA LEU A 55 -5.86 -8.67 -16.38
C LEU A 55 -7.35 -9.00 -16.39
N LEU A 56 -8.19 -8.15 -15.79
CA LEU A 56 -9.62 -8.39 -15.59
C LEU A 56 -10.50 -7.73 -16.66
N GLY A 57 -10.00 -6.71 -17.36
CA GLY A 57 -10.75 -5.99 -18.40
C GLY A 57 -11.87 -5.08 -17.87
N SER A 58 -12.02 -4.99 -16.54
CA SER A 58 -13.04 -4.22 -15.84
C SER A 58 -12.37 -3.38 -14.76
N SER A 59 -12.72 -2.09 -14.68
CA SER A 59 -12.19 -1.18 -13.67
C SER A 59 -12.74 -1.50 -12.28
N GLU A 60 -14.01 -1.91 -12.18
CA GLU A 60 -14.66 -2.24 -10.92
C GLU A 60 -14.04 -3.50 -10.28
N ASP A 61 -13.90 -4.57 -11.07
CA ASP A 61 -13.25 -5.81 -10.61
C ASP A 61 -11.76 -5.57 -10.27
N ALA A 62 -11.11 -4.65 -10.99
CA ALA A 62 -9.73 -4.28 -10.71
C ALA A 62 -9.59 -3.54 -9.38
N GLU A 63 -10.48 -2.59 -9.08
CA GLU A 63 -10.49 -1.89 -7.79
C GLU A 63 -10.74 -2.87 -6.64
N GLU A 64 -11.70 -3.79 -6.79
CA GLU A 64 -11.96 -4.83 -5.80
C GLU A 64 -10.73 -5.71 -5.57
N ALA A 65 -10.11 -6.23 -6.65
CA ALA A 65 -8.93 -7.07 -6.56
C ALA A 65 -7.73 -6.36 -5.91
N VAL A 66 -7.55 -5.07 -6.19
CA VAL A 66 -6.49 -4.24 -5.58
C VAL A 66 -6.73 -4.04 -4.10
N GLN A 67 -7.95 -3.69 -3.69
CA GLN A 67 -8.28 -3.54 -2.27
C GLN A 67 -8.04 -4.85 -1.51
N ASP A 68 -8.49 -5.97 -2.06
CA ASP A 68 -8.30 -7.29 -1.49
C ASP A 68 -6.82 -7.66 -1.36
N ALA A 69 -6.02 -7.35 -2.39
CA ALA A 69 -4.58 -7.59 -2.39
C ALA A 69 -3.87 -6.75 -1.31
N ILE A 70 -4.25 -5.49 -1.15
CA ILE A 70 -3.71 -4.59 -0.11
C ILE A 70 -4.03 -5.10 1.29
N ILE A 71 -5.28 -5.53 1.54
CA ILE A 71 -5.69 -6.08 2.84
C ILE A 71 -4.90 -7.36 3.16
N ARG A 72 -4.73 -8.25 2.17
CA ARG A 72 -3.92 -9.47 2.33
C ARG A 72 -2.45 -9.14 2.58
N ALA A 73 -1.91 -8.16 1.86
CA ALA A 73 -0.55 -7.68 2.06
C ALA A 73 -0.36 -7.15 3.49
N TYR A 74 -1.26 -6.30 4.00
CA TYR A 74 -1.18 -5.80 5.38
C TYR A 74 -1.13 -6.92 6.42
N ARG A 75 -2.01 -7.92 6.29
CA ARG A 75 -2.07 -9.08 7.20
C ARG A 75 -0.85 -9.98 7.11
N ALA A 76 -0.25 -10.11 5.94
CA ALA A 76 0.94 -10.94 5.71
C ALA A 76 2.25 -10.19 5.98
N LEU A 77 2.23 -8.86 6.06
CA LEU A 77 3.41 -8.02 6.21
C LEU A 77 4.19 -8.34 7.49
N GLY A 78 3.49 -8.70 8.57
CA GLY A 78 4.10 -9.10 9.84
C GLY A 78 4.99 -10.35 9.75
N ARG A 79 4.86 -11.15 8.69
CA ARG A 79 5.69 -12.34 8.42
C ARG A 79 6.64 -12.16 7.25
N TYR A 80 6.68 -10.96 6.67
CA TYR A 80 7.44 -10.68 5.47
C TYR A 80 8.86 -10.19 5.82
N GLU A 81 9.86 -11.03 5.57
CA GLU A 81 11.25 -10.76 5.92
C GLU A 81 11.98 -9.94 4.83
N GLU A 82 11.60 -10.08 3.56
CA GLU A 82 12.27 -9.46 2.40
C GLU A 82 11.76 -8.04 2.08
N ARG A 83 11.97 -7.11 3.01
CA ARG A 83 11.41 -5.74 2.98
C ARG A 83 11.74 -4.92 1.72
N GLU A 84 12.85 -5.22 1.05
CA GLU A 84 13.29 -4.55 -0.19
C GLU A 84 12.48 -4.97 -1.43
N GLN A 85 11.72 -6.06 -1.36
CA GLN A 85 10.98 -6.63 -2.49
C GLN A 85 9.46 -6.50 -2.35
N PHE A 86 9.00 -5.50 -1.60
CA PHE A 86 7.57 -5.26 -1.38
C PHE A 86 6.77 -5.13 -2.68
N ALA A 87 7.26 -4.38 -3.66
CA ALA A 87 6.56 -4.18 -4.94
C ALA A 87 6.35 -5.48 -5.75
N PRO A 88 7.40 -6.30 -6.00
CA PRO A 88 7.24 -7.64 -6.57
C PRO A 88 6.28 -8.55 -5.78
N TRP A 89 6.38 -8.52 -4.44
CA TRP A 89 5.55 -9.35 -3.57
C TRP A 89 4.07 -8.96 -3.62
N LEU A 90 3.77 -7.66 -3.53
CA LEU A 90 2.40 -7.13 -3.66
C LEU A 90 1.82 -7.47 -5.04
N THR A 91 2.62 -7.32 -6.10
CA THR A 91 2.21 -7.67 -7.46
C THR A 91 1.84 -9.15 -7.57
N ARG A 92 2.59 -10.05 -6.90
CA ARG A 92 2.23 -11.48 -6.86
C ARG A 92 0.90 -11.74 -6.16
N ILE A 93 0.64 -11.08 -5.03
CA ILE A 93 -0.65 -11.22 -4.32
C ILE A 93 -1.79 -10.77 -5.23
N LEU A 94 -1.62 -9.64 -5.91
CA LEU A 94 -2.60 -9.10 -6.85
C LEU A 94 -2.86 -10.05 -8.02
N VAL A 95 -1.81 -10.53 -8.70
CA VAL A 95 -1.96 -11.46 -9.83
C VAL A 95 -2.64 -12.76 -9.40
N ASN A 96 -2.36 -13.24 -8.18
CA ASN A 96 -3.08 -14.38 -7.63
C ASN A 96 -4.57 -14.08 -7.40
N ARG A 97 -4.93 -12.85 -6.96
CA ARG A 97 -6.35 -12.44 -6.86
C ARG A 97 -7.02 -12.37 -8.23
N CYS A 98 -6.37 -11.78 -9.23
CA CYS A 98 -6.96 -11.69 -10.57
C CYS A 98 -7.20 -13.06 -11.24
N ARG A 99 -6.60 -14.14 -10.71
CA ARG A 99 -6.74 -15.51 -11.23
C ARG A 99 -7.76 -16.36 -10.45
N THR A 100 -8.25 -15.90 -9.30
CA THR A 100 -9.13 -16.67 -8.40
C THR A 100 -10.42 -15.93 -8.14
#